data_AF-W8YWZ9-F1
#
_entry.id   AF-W8YWZ9-F1
#
_cell.length_a   1.000
_cell.length_b   1.000
_cell.length_c   1.000
_cell.angle_alpha   90.00
_cell.angle_beta   90.00
_cell.angle_gamma   90.00
#
_symmetry.space_group_name_H-M   'P 1'
#
loop_
_entity.id
_entity.type
_entity.pdbx_description
1 polymer ?
#
loop_
_entity_poly.entity_id
_entity_poly.type
_entity_poly.pdbx_seq_one_letter_code
_entity_poly.pdbx_strand_id
1 'polypeptide(L)'
;MTTMPAKVQAAIDAYKAAGQKLGDVDQRLDERIAELTASINAMQAELDALIDSTLDDLDAATQPQETDLRRRIVDAQLALSAMTDRKGRAFRTVSGDQDRLAKAAVTIAKEEARKFFDAGHDDALSKVAEAKYAYLQAIVQYRAFRAAAGAIYYETLRETNPNLARDIDAPFFAEQSFEFRGGSPQIYGVDSTEVHNALKLGRIEAGSCAIGREVYGD
;
A
#
# COMPACT_ATOMS: atom_id res chain seq x y z
N MET A 1 4.49 8.92 8.15
CA MET A 1 4.57 8.75 6.68
C MET A 1 5.96 8.21 6.33
N THR A 2 6.07 6.94 6.00
CA THR A 2 7.32 6.33 5.52
C THR A 2 7.66 6.91 4.15
N THR A 3 8.77 7.65 4.06
CA THR A 3 9.27 8.14 2.77
C THR A 3 9.64 6.94 1.90
N MET A 4 9.02 6.83 0.72
CA MET A 4 9.34 5.73 -0.20
C MET A 4 10.82 5.76 -0.61
N PRO A 5 11.48 4.59 -0.77
CA PRO A 5 12.84 4.53 -1.28
C PRO A 5 12.94 5.23 -2.64
N ALA A 6 14.04 5.96 -2.88
CA ALA A 6 14.21 6.77 -4.10
C ALA A 6 14.06 5.95 -5.40
N LYS A 7 14.50 4.68 -5.39
CA LYS A 7 14.35 3.76 -6.53
C LYS A 7 12.88 3.43 -6.83
N VAL A 8 12.06 3.24 -5.80
CA VAL A 8 10.63 2.99 -5.95
C VAL A 8 9.93 4.24 -6.46
N GLN A 9 10.28 5.41 -5.92
CA GLN A 9 9.74 6.68 -6.36
C GLN A 9 10.06 6.95 -7.84
N ALA A 10 11.31 6.75 -8.26
CA ALA A 10 11.72 6.91 -9.65
C ALA A 10 10.96 5.97 -10.60
N ALA A 11 10.70 4.72 -10.18
CA ALA A 11 9.93 3.77 -10.99
C ALA A 11 8.45 4.19 -11.11
N ILE A 12 7.85 4.72 -10.05
CA ILE A 12 6.49 5.28 -10.07
C ILE A 12 6.43 6.51 -10.98
N ASP A 13 7.43 7.39 -10.92
CA ASP A 13 7.47 8.59 -11.75
C ASP A 13 7.61 8.24 -13.23
N ALA A 14 8.41 7.21 -13.57
CA ALA A 14 8.49 6.68 -14.93
C ALA A 14 7.14 6.11 -15.42
N TYR A 15 6.42 5.37 -14.57
CA TYR A 15 5.08 4.89 -14.88
C TYR A 15 4.08 6.04 -15.13
N LYS A 16 4.07 7.05 -14.26
CA LYS A 16 3.20 8.24 -14.39
C LYS A 16 3.50 9.01 -15.68
N ALA A 17 4.78 9.21 -15.98
CA ALA A 17 5.21 9.88 -17.20
C ALA A 17 4.77 9.13 -18.47
N ALA A 18 4.76 7.79 -18.45
CA ALA A 18 4.24 6.99 -19.56
C ALA A 18 2.72 7.17 -19.72
N GLY A 19 1.97 7.21 -18.63
CA GLY A 19 0.53 7.48 -18.66
C GLY A 19 0.19 8.89 -19.19
N GLN A 20 0.97 9.90 -18.83
CA GLN A 20 0.82 11.25 -19.38
C GLN A 20 1.08 11.28 -20.89
N LYS A 21 2.16 10.64 -21.35
CA LYS A 21 2.43 10.51 -22.80
C LYS A 21 1.30 9.82 -23.56
N LEU A 22 0.64 8.82 -22.96
CA LEU A 22 -0.53 8.18 -23.55
C LEU A 22 -1.66 9.19 -23.75
N GLY A 23 -2.00 9.94 -22.71
CA GLY A 23 -3.05 10.97 -22.77
C GLY A 23 -2.75 12.04 -23.83
N ASP A 24 -1.51 12.53 -23.88
CA ASP A 24 -1.10 13.54 -24.87
C ASP A 24 -1.17 13.02 -26.30
N VAL A 25 -0.78 11.75 -26.54
CA VAL A 25 -0.86 11.13 -27.87
C VAL A 25 -2.30 10.88 -28.28
N ASP A 26 -3.15 10.43 -27.35
CA ASP A 26 -4.56 10.16 -27.59
C ASP A 26 -5.30 11.44 -27.98
N GLN A 27 -5.10 12.51 -27.20
CA GLN A 27 -5.71 13.81 -27.46
C GLN A 27 -5.31 14.37 -28.83
N ARG A 28 -4.02 14.35 -29.18
CA ARG A 28 -3.55 14.84 -30.49
C ARG A 28 -4.14 14.06 -31.67
N LEU A 29 -4.33 12.76 -31.50
CA LEU A 29 -4.93 11.92 -32.54
C LEU A 29 -6.43 12.16 -32.66
N ASP A 30 -7.14 12.39 -31.54
CA ASP A 30 -8.55 12.76 -31.55
C ASP A 30 -8.81 14.12 -32.19
N GLU A 31 -7.99 15.12 -31.88
CA GLU A 31 -8.04 16.43 -32.54
C GLU A 31 -7.88 16.29 -34.06
N ARG A 32 -6.90 15.50 -34.51
CA ARG A 32 -6.65 15.30 -35.94
C ARG A 32 -7.75 14.50 -36.66
N ILE A 33 -8.34 13.52 -35.98
CA ILE A 33 -9.48 12.75 -36.47
C ILE A 33 -10.71 13.66 -36.60
N ALA A 34 -10.96 14.53 -35.62
CA ALA A 34 -12.06 15.49 -35.64
C ALA A 34 -11.91 16.49 -36.79
N GLU A 35 -10.70 17.03 -37.01
CA GLU A 35 -10.39 17.92 -38.13
C GLU A 35 -10.65 17.26 -39.49
N LEU A 36 -10.17 16.03 -39.70
CA LEU A 36 -10.39 15.29 -40.95
C LEU A 36 -11.87 14.99 -41.17
N THR A 37 -12.59 14.60 -40.12
CA THR A 37 -14.04 14.34 -40.19
C THR A 37 -14.80 15.61 -40.58
N ALA A 38 -14.49 16.75 -39.96
CA ALA A 38 -15.10 18.04 -40.30
C ALA A 38 -14.79 18.44 -41.75
N SER A 39 -13.54 18.25 -42.20
CA SER A 39 -13.14 18.54 -43.58
C SER A 39 -13.85 17.65 -44.60
N ILE A 40 -14.04 16.36 -44.31
CA ILE A 40 -14.79 15.44 -45.18
C ILE A 40 -16.24 15.89 -45.29
N ASN A 41 -16.89 16.17 -44.16
CA ASN A 41 -18.29 16.63 -44.14
C ASN A 41 -18.46 17.95 -44.92
N ALA A 42 -17.51 18.88 -44.81
CA ALA A 42 -17.54 20.14 -45.55
C ALA A 42 -17.39 19.92 -47.06
N MET A 43 -16.44 19.07 -47.49
CA MET A 43 -16.25 18.75 -48.91
C MET A 43 -17.43 17.95 -49.47
N GLN A 44 -18.07 17.09 -48.68
CA GLN A 44 -19.29 16.38 -49.07
C GLN A 44 -20.44 17.35 -49.28
N ALA A 45 -20.66 18.31 -48.38
CA ALA A 45 -21.68 19.34 -48.56
C ALA A 45 -21.42 20.21 -49.79
N GLU A 46 -20.14 20.53 -50.09
CA GLU A 46 -19.74 21.25 -51.31
C GLU A 46 -20.02 20.42 -52.57
N LEU A 47 -19.71 19.12 -52.52
CA LEU A 47 -20.00 18.19 -53.62
C LEU A 47 -21.52 18.05 -53.86
N ASP A 48 -22.32 17.93 -52.80
CA ASP A 48 -23.78 17.82 -52.89
C ASP A 48 -24.38 19.10 -53.50
N ALA A 49 -23.93 20.28 -53.04
CA ALA A 49 -24.36 21.56 -53.60
C ALA A 49 -23.97 21.72 -55.08
N LEU A 50 -22.78 21.24 -55.46
CA LEU A 50 -22.33 21.26 -56.85
C LEU A 50 -23.20 20.35 -57.72
N ILE A 51 -23.48 19.13 -57.26
CA ILE A 51 -24.37 18.17 -57.92
C ILE A 51 -25.76 18.80 -58.11
N ASP A 52 -26.34 19.35 -57.05
CA ASP A 52 -27.66 20.01 -57.09
C ASP A 52 -27.70 21.17 -58.10
N SER A 53 -26.63 21.96 -58.19
CA SER A 53 -26.55 23.09 -59.13
C SER A 53 -26.43 22.69 -60.61
N THR A 54 -26.01 21.45 -60.88
CA THR A 54 -25.78 20.91 -62.24
C THR A 54 -26.89 19.99 -62.74
N LEU A 55 -27.90 19.71 -61.91
CA LEU A 55 -29.08 18.92 -62.29
C LEU A 55 -29.93 19.61 -63.37
N ASP A 56 -29.91 20.95 -63.43
CA ASP A 56 -30.72 21.75 -64.36
C ASP A 56 -30.00 22.17 -65.65
N ASP A 57 -28.65 22.16 -65.69
CA ASP A 57 -27.87 22.41 -66.91
C ASP A 57 -26.49 21.73 -66.80
N LEU A 58 -26.24 20.72 -67.64
CA LEU A 58 -25.00 19.93 -67.66
C LEU A 58 -23.89 20.72 -68.36
N ASP A 59 -23.26 21.64 -67.64
CA ASP A 59 -22.13 22.41 -68.17
C ASP A 59 -20.83 21.58 -68.11
N ALA A 60 -20.09 21.52 -69.23
CA ALA A 60 -18.83 20.78 -69.35
C ALA A 60 -17.72 21.34 -68.42
N ALA A 61 -17.90 22.56 -67.91
CA ALA A 61 -17.00 23.21 -66.98
C ALA A 61 -17.07 22.66 -65.53
N THR A 62 -18.20 22.07 -65.13
CA THR A 62 -18.46 21.62 -63.75
C THR A 62 -17.99 20.19 -63.45
N GLN A 63 -17.93 19.34 -64.47
CA GLN A 63 -17.47 17.96 -64.40
C GLN A 63 -16.03 17.78 -63.83
N PRO A 64 -15.03 18.60 -64.22
CA PRO A 64 -13.70 18.53 -63.62
C PRO A 64 -13.66 18.95 -62.15
N GLN A 65 -14.52 19.90 -61.73
CA GLN A 65 -14.61 20.36 -60.33
C GLN A 65 -15.20 19.25 -59.44
N GLU A 66 -16.27 18.60 -59.90
CA GLU A 66 -16.88 17.46 -59.21
C GLU A 66 -15.89 16.30 -59.05
N THR A 67 -15.12 16.01 -60.10
CA THR A 67 -14.10 14.95 -60.09
C THR A 67 -12.97 15.26 -59.10
N ASP A 68 -12.52 16.52 -59.03
CA ASP A 68 -11.50 16.97 -58.07
C ASP A 68 -12.01 16.88 -56.62
N LEU A 69 -13.22 17.36 -56.35
CA LEU A 69 -13.86 17.26 -55.03
C LEU A 69 -14.00 15.81 -54.57
N ARG A 70 -14.47 14.92 -55.44
CA ARG A 70 -14.55 13.48 -55.16
C ARG A 70 -13.19 12.89 -54.82
N ARG A 71 -12.15 13.25 -55.58
CA ARG A 71 -10.78 12.81 -55.31
C ARG A 71 -10.29 13.27 -53.93
N ARG A 72 -10.50 14.56 -53.61
CA ARG A 72 -10.11 15.13 -52.31
C ARG A 72 -10.86 14.50 -51.13
N ILE A 73 -12.13 14.14 -51.30
CA ILE A 73 -12.91 13.38 -50.31
C ILE A 73 -12.28 12.00 -50.08
N VAL A 74 -11.97 11.26 -51.14
CA VAL A 74 -11.33 9.94 -51.03
C VAL A 74 -9.97 10.03 -50.35
N ASP A 75 -9.14 11.02 -50.72
CA ASP A 75 -7.84 11.25 -50.10
C ASP A 75 -7.97 11.56 -48.60
N ALA A 76 -8.95 12.39 -48.21
CA ALA A 76 -9.23 12.70 -46.81
C ALA A 76 -9.78 11.50 -46.03
N GLN A 77 -10.64 10.68 -46.65
CA GLN A 77 -11.12 9.42 -46.06
C GLN A 77 -9.99 8.43 -45.82
N LEU A 78 -9.05 8.30 -46.77
CA LEU A 78 -7.87 7.46 -46.61
C LEU A 78 -6.98 7.96 -45.46
N ALA A 79 -6.78 9.28 -45.36
CA ALA A 79 -6.04 9.89 -44.26
C ALA A 79 -6.72 9.65 -42.90
N LEU A 80 -8.06 9.72 -42.84
CA LEU A 80 -8.85 9.42 -41.64
C LEU A 80 -8.67 7.96 -41.20
N SER A 81 -8.79 7.01 -42.12
CA SER A 81 -8.55 5.58 -41.83
C SER A 81 -7.13 5.34 -41.31
N ALA A 82 -6.12 5.95 -41.95
CA ALA A 82 -4.74 5.84 -41.51
C ALA A 82 -4.51 6.40 -40.09
N MET A 83 -5.19 7.50 -39.73
CA MET A 83 -5.11 8.09 -38.39
C MET A 83 -5.80 7.23 -37.33
N THR A 84 -6.97 6.68 -37.62
CA THR A 84 -7.67 5.74 -36.72
C THR A 84 -6.83 4.49 -36.44
N ASP A 85 -6.21 3.93 -37.49
CA ASP A 85 -5.28 2.81 -37.36
C ASP A 85 -4.05 3.17 -36.52
N ARG A 86 -3.51 4.37 -36.73
CA ARG A 86 -2.38 4.89 -35.94
C ARG A 86 -2.75 5.04 -34.48
N LYS A 87 -3.96 5.51 -34.16
CA LYS A 87 -4.51 5.58 -32.79
C LYS A 87 -4.57 4.19 -32.15
N GLY A 88 -5.15 3.22 -32.84
CA GLY A 88 -5.23 1.84 -32.33
C GLY A 88 -3.86 1.18 -32.12
N ARG A 89 -2.85 1.49 -32.93
CA ARG A 89 -1.48 1.01 -32.73
C ARG A 89 -0.78 1.73 -31.57
N ALA A 90 -0.85 3.06 -31.54
CA ALA A 90 -0.24 3.87 -30.49
C ALA A 90 -0.77 3.49 -29.11
N PHE A 91 -2.09 3.32 -28.98
CA PHE A 91 -2.72 2.88 -27.74
C PHE A 91 -2.18 1.52 -27.27
N ARG A 92 -2.11 0.51 -28.16
CA ARG A 92 -1.60 -0.83 -27.80
C ARG A 92 -0.14 -0.81 -27.36
N THR A 93 0.72 -0.10 -28.09
CA THR A 93 2.16 -0.01 -27.75
C THR A 93 2.36 0.68 -26.41
N VAL A 94 1.76 1.85 -26.23
CA VAL A 94 1.96 2.66 -25.01
C VAL A 94 1.28 2.02 -23.81
N SER A 95 0.10 1.41 -23.98
CA SER A 95 -0.56 0.60 -22.94
C SER A 95 0.30 -0.59 -22.51
N GLY A 96 0.93 -1.29 -23.45
CA GLY A 96 1.88 -2.37 -23.16
C GLY A 96 3.12 -1.89 -22.39
N ASP A 97 3.66 -0.73 -22.76
CA ASP A 97 4.75 -0.09 -22.01
C ASP A 97 4.34 0.33 -20.60
N GLN A 98 3.13 0.86 -20.45
CA GLN A 98 2.59 1.26 -19.15
C GLN A 98 2.40 0.06 -18.22
N ASP A 99 1.85 -1.06 -18.71
CA ASP A 99 1.74 -2.31 -17.95
C ASP A 99 3.12 -2.86 -17.54
N ARG A 100 4.09 -2.83 -18.47
CA ARG A 100 5.48 -3.22 -18.20
C ARG A 100 6.12 -2.36 -17.11
N LEU A 101 5.93 -1.03 -17.16
CA LEU A 101 6.44 -0.10 -16.16
C LEU A 101 5.75 -0.29 -14.79
N ALA A 102 4.44 -0.54 -14.78
CA ALA A 102 3.72 -0.85 -13.55
C ALA A 102 4.28 -2.11 -12.88
N LYS A 103 4.46 -3.19 -13.65
CA LYS A 103 5.08 -4.44 -13.17
C LYS A 103 6.49 -4.20 -12.64
N ALA A 104 7.31 -3.43 -13.36
CA ALA A 104 8.66 -3.10 -12.92
C ALA A 104 8.66 -2.31 -11.60
N ALA A 105 7.80 -1.30 -11.46
CA ALA A 105 7.68 -0.51 -10.23
C ALA A 105 7.27 -1.38 -9.03
N VAL A 106 6.30 -2.28 -9.21
CA VAL A 106 5.88 -3.22 -8.15
C VAL A 106 6.99 -4.20 -7.80
N THR A 107 7.72 -4.73 -8.78
CA THR A 107 8.87 -5.62 -8.51
C THR A 107 9.95 -4.91 -7.72
N ILE A 108 10.33 -3.69 -8.11
CA ILE A 108 11.32 -2.88 -7.37
C ILE A 108 10.82 -2.59 -5.96
N ALA A 109 9.54 -2.23 -5.80
CA ALA A 109 8.95 -2.00 -4.48
C ALA A 109 9.00 -3.24 -3.59
N LYS A 110 8.71 -4.43 -4.15
CA LYS A 110 8.80 -5.70 -3.45
C LYS A 110 10.22 -6.00 -2.98
N GLU A 111 11.22 -5.79 -3.84
CA GLU A 111 12.63 -6.01 -3.50
C GLU A 111 13.10 -5.03 -2.42
N GLU A 112 12.77 -3.75 -2.53
CA GLU A 112 13.17 -2.75 -1.53
C GLU A 112 12.45 -2.97 -0.19
N ALA A 113 11.17 -3.36 -0.20
CA ALA A 113 10.45 -3.75 1.02
C ALA A 113 11.10 -4.96 1.68
N ARG A 114 11.54 -5.95 0.89
CA ARG A 114 12.24 -7.12 1.41
C ARG A 114 13.58 -6.75 2.04
N LYS A 115 14.39 -5.91 1.36
CA LYS A 115 15.65 -5.41 1.90
C LYS A 115 15.45 -4.63 3.20
N PHE A 116 14.44 -3.76 3.24
CA PHE A 116 14.12 -2.99 4.43
C PHE A 116 13.76 -3.92 5.60
N PHE A 117 12.91 -4.93 5.35
CA PHE A 117 12.55 -5.92 6.35
C PHE A 117 13.77 -6.70 6.82
N ASP A 118 14.53 -7.32 5.92
CA ASP A 118 15.67 -8.16 6.26
C ASP A 118 16.75 -7.36 7.00
N ALA A 119 17.00 -6.10 6.63
CA ALA A 119 17.97 -5.24 7.30
C ALA A 119 17.56 -4.85 8.74
N GLY A 120 16.26 -4.71 9.01
CA GLY A 120 15.74 -4.36 10.33
C GLY A 120 15.28 -5.55 11.16
N HIS A 121 15.20 -6.75 10.59
CA HIS A 121 14.54 -7.91 11.20
C HIS A 121 15.24 -8.35 12.48
N ASP A 122 16.55 -8.55 12.42
CA ASP A 122 17.32 -9.06 13.55
C ASP A 122 17.38 -8.03 14.69
N ASP A 123 17.48 -6.74 14.37
CA ASP A 123 17.42 -5.65 15.37
C ASP A 123 16.03 -5.52 16.01
N ALA A 124 14.96 -5.76 15.26
CA ALA A 124 13.62 -5.81 15.84
C ALA A 124 13.45 -7.02 16.78
N LEU A 125 13.97 -8.19 16.39
CA LEU A 125 13.92 -9.39 17.23
C LEU A 125 14.82 -9.31 18.45
N SER A 126 15.99 -8.67 18.36
CA SER A 126 16.88 -8.48 19.51
C SER A 126 16.20 -7.67 20.60
N LYS A 127 15.48 -6.59 20.25
CA LYS A 127 14.70 -5.78 21.21
C LYS A 127 13.62 -6.60 21.91
N VAL A 128 12.95 -7.50 21.19
CA VAL A 128 11.96 -8.42 21.79
C VAL A 128 12.66 -9.39 22.76
N ALA A 129 13.82 -9.93 22.38
CA ALA A 129 14.60 -10.82 23.23
C ALA A 129 15.10 -10.13 24.50
N GLU A 130 15.60 -8.89 24.39
CA GLU A 130 16.04 -8.06 25.51
C GLU A 130 14.89 -7.73 26.46
N ALA A 131 13.72 -7.35 25.92
CA ALA A 131 12.53 -7.10 26.73
C ALA A 131 12.09 -8.37 27.48
N LYS A 132 12.11 -9.53 26.82
CA LYS A 132 11.82 -10.81 27.48
C LYS A 132 12.82 -11.13 28.59
N TYR A 133 14.11 -10.90 28.34
CA TYR A 133 15.14 -11.12 29.35
C TYR A 133 14.93 -10.22 30.58
N ALA A 134 14.68 -8.93 30.37
CA ALA A 134 14.41 -7.98 31.44
C ALA A 134 13.17 -8.35 32.27
N TYR A 135 12.09 -8.78 31.59
CA TYR A 135 10.87 -9.27 32.25
C TYR A 135 11.16 -10.49 33.14
N LEU A 136 11.86 -11.51 32.62
CA LEU A 136 12.22 -12.69 33.39
C LEU A 136 13.17 -12.36 34.56
N GLN A 137 14.10 -11.43 34.36
CA GLN A 137 14.98 -10.95 35.43
C GLN A 137 14.19 -10.29 36.57
N ALA A 138 13.17 -9.50 36.26
CA ALA A 138 12.29 -8.90 37.26
C ALA A 138 11.52 -9.96 38.08
N ILE A 139 11.05 -11.03 37.43
CA ILE A 139 10.40 -12.17 38.13
C ILE A 139 11.39 -12.87 39.08
N VAL A 140 12.63 -13.09 38.65
CA VAL A 140 13.67 -13.67 39.51
C VAL A 140 13.94 -12.80 40.73
N GLN A 141 14.02 -11.48 40.56
CA GLN A 141 14.18 -10.54 41.66
C GLN A 141 12.98 -10.54 42.61
N TYR A 142 11.76 -10.62 42.08
CA TYR A 142 10.55 -10.75 42.89
C TYR A 142 10.55 -12.04 43.74
N ARG A 143 10.98 -13.17 43.16
CA ARG A 143 11.17 -14.42 43.90
C ARG A 143 12.19 -14.26 45.02
N ALA A 144 13.32 -13.59 44.76
CA ALA A 144 14.35 -13.33 45.76
C ALA A 144 13.83 -12.45 46.90
N PHE A 145 13.06 -11.41 46.58
CA PHE A 145 12.39 -10.56 47.57
C PHE A 145 11.46 -11.38 48.47
N ARG A 146 10.62 -12.25 47.89
CA ARG A 146 9.71 -13.12 48.67
C ARG A 146 10.50 -14.06 49.59
N ALA A 147 11.59 -14.64 49.10
CA ALA A 147 12.45 -15.50 49.90
C ALA A 147 13.11 -14.73 51.07
N ALA A 148 13.61 -13.52 50.81
CA ALA A 148 14.19 -12.66 51.84
C ALA A 148 13.15 -12.26 52.91
N ALA A 149 11.93 -11.92 52.51
CA ALA A 149 10.85 -11.61 53.43
C ALA A 149 10.50 -12.81 54.34
N GLY A 150 10.45 -14.02 53.78
CA GLY A 150 10.23 -15.25 54.56
C GLY A 150 11.41 -15.57 55.48
N ALA A 151 12.65 -15.33 55.02
CA ALA A 151 13.86 -15.59 55.81
C ALA A 151 13.86 -14.82 57.13
N ILE A 152 13.37 -13.58 57.16
CA ILE A 152 13.25 -12.79 58.40
C ILE A 152 12.50 -13.57 59.49
N TYR A 153 11.38 -14.21 59.15
CA TYR A 153 10.59 -15.01 60.10
C TYR A 153 11.33 -16.27 60.53
N TYR A 154 11.79 -17.07 59.56
CA TYR A 154 12.41 -18.36 59.85
C TYR A 154 13.76 -18.23 60.56
N GLU A 155 14.56 -17.21 60.22
CA GLU A 155 15.81 -16.91 60.91
C GLU A 155 15.54 -16.42 62.33
N THR A 156 14.56 -15.53 62.54
CA THR A 156 14.18 -15.08 63.90
C THR A 156 13.73 -16.25 64.77
N LEU A 157 12.89 -17.16 64.25
CA LEU A 157 12.50 -18.37 64.98
C LEU A 157 13.70 -19.26 65.31
N ARG A 158 14.62 -19.43 64.36
CA ARG A 158 15.82 -20.26 64.54
C ARG A 158 16.73 -19.72 65.64
N GLU A 159 16.96 -18.42 65.67
CA GLU A 159 17.86 -17.76 66.62
C GLU A 159 17.24 -17.54 68.01
N THR A 160 15.91 -17.63 68.15
CA THR A 160 15.21 -17.39 69.42
C THR A 160 14.66 -18.67 70.05
N ASN A 161 13.54 -19.19 69.54
CA ASN A 161 12.92 -20.44 69.99
C ASN A 161 12.20 -21.14 68.83
N PRO A 162 12.81 -22.18 68.23
CA PRO A 162 12.22 -22.91 67.10
C PRO A 162 10.88 -23.59 67.41
N ASN A 163 10.57 -23.87 68.67
CA ASN A 163 9.31 -24.54 69.05
C ASN A 163 8.07 -23.66 68.85
N LEU A 164 8.25 -22.33 68.79
CA LEU A 164 7.15 -21.38 68.56
C LEU A 164 6.54 -21.50 67.16
N ALA A 165 7.16 -22.23 66.23
CA ALA A 165 6.59 -22.51 64.91
C ALA A 165 5.26 -23.29 64.95
N ARG A 166 4.91 -23.90 66.10
CA ARG A 166 3.62 -24.57 66.32
C ARG A 166 2.53 -23.64 66.86
N ASP A 167 2.95 -22.54 67.47
CA ASP A 167 2.06 -21.61 68.19
C ASP A 167 1.86 -20.31 67.40
N ILE A 168 2.78 -19.98 66.49
CA ILE A 168 2.76 -18.79 65.64
C ILE A 168 2.73 -19.23 64.18
N ASP A 169 1.69 -18.81 63.46
CA ASP A 169 1.55 -19.08 62.04
C ASP A 169 2.63 -18.37 61.22
N ALA A 170 3.14 -19.07 60.19
CA ALA A 170 4.08 -18.47 59.25
C ALA A 170 3.43 -17.31 58.47
N PRO A 171 4.21 -16.28 58.10
CA PRO A 171 3.69 -15.18 57.32
C PRO A 171 3.16 -15.68 55.97
N PHE A 172 1.93 -15.30 55.64
CA PHE A 172 1.33 -15.59 54.35
C PHE A 172 1.72 -14.51 53.34
N PHE A 173 2.30 -14.94 52.22
CA PHE A 173 2.58 -14.08 51.06
C PHE A 173 1.71 -14.53 49.88
N ALA A 174 0.75 -13.68 49.50
CA ALA A 174 -0.12 -13.93 48.35
C ALA A 174 0.71 -14.22 47.09
N GLU A 175 0.30 -15.24 46.34
CA GLU A 175 0.95 -15.58 45.08
C GLU A 175 0.49 -14.63 43.98
N GLN A 176 1.44 -13.93 43.36
CA GLN A 176 1.18 -13.12 42.19
C GLN A 176 1.17 -14.02 40.96
N SER A 177 0.12 -13.92 40.15
CA SER A 177 0.10 -14.58 38.84
C SER A 177 0.91 -13.76 37.84
N PHE A 178 1.88 -14.40 37.20
CA PHE A 178 2.64 -13.89 36.04
C PHE A 178 2.16 -14.50 34.72
N GLU A 179 1.11 -15.32 34.82
CA GLU A 179 0.43 -15.99 33.71
C GLU A 179 -1.06 -15.63 33.75
N PHE A 180 -1.73 -15.78 32.61
CA PHE A 180 -3.16 -15.50 32.48
C PHE A 180 -3.99 -16.35 33.47
N ARG A 181 -4.74 -15.67 34.34
CA ARG A 181 -5.84 -16.27 35.12
C ARG A 181 -7.11 -15.48 34.81
N GLY A 182 -8.09 -16.16 34.23
CA GLY A 182 -9.29 -15.55 33.65
C GLY A 182 -9.97 -14.51 34.54
N GLY A 183 -10.40 -13.40 33.93
CA GLY A 183 -11.24 -12.37 34.56
C GLY A 183 -10.50 -11.25 35.31
N SER A 184 -9.17 -11.28 35.41
CA SER A 184 -8.38 -10.21 36.05
C SER A 184 -7.46 -9.49 35.07
N PRO A 185 -7.21 -8.17 35.24
CA PRO A 185 -6.16 -7.45 34.51
C PRO A 185 -4.81 -8.17 34.64
N GLN A 186 -4.14 -8.40 33.52
CA GLN A 186 -2.86 -9.10 33.41
C GLN A 186 -1.68 -8.14 33.33
N ILE A 187 -1.65 -7.17 34.24
CA ILE A 187 -0.67 -6.08 34.24
C ILE A 187 0.78 -6.59 34.39
N TYR A 188 0.95 -7.74 35.05
CA TYR A 188 2.26 -8.32 35.36
C TYR A 188 2.56 -9.60 34.58
N GLY A 189 1.63 -10.06 33.75
CA GLY A 189 1.74 -11.28 32.97
C GLY A 189 1.92 -11.01 31.48
N VAL A 190 2.14 -12.07 30.71
CA VAL A 190 2.05 -12.01 29.24
C VAL A 190 1.15 -13.15 28.78
N ASP A 191 0.06 -12.82 28.11
CA ASP A 191 -0.85 -13.77 27.47
C ASP A 191 -0.65 -13.85 25.94
N SER A 192 -0.99 -15.02 25.40
CA SER A 192 -1.08 -15.27 23.96
C SER A 192 -1.94 -14.26 23.20
N THR A 193 -3.05 -13.80 23.79
CA THR A 193 -3.95 -12.80 23.19
C THR A 193 -3.26 -11.45 23.08
N GLU A 194 -2.49 -11.06 24.09
CA GLU A 194 -1.77 -9.78 24.12
C GLU A 194 -0.67 -9.77 23.06
N VAL A 195 0.06 -10.89 22.93
CA VAL A 195 1.05 -11.06 21.86
C VAL A 195 0.39 -11.00 20.48
N HIS A 196 -0.78 -11.65 20.32
CA HIS A 196 -1.54 -11.58 19.07
C HIS A 196 -1.94 -10.14 18.74
N ASN A 197 -2.52 -9.42 19.69
CA ASN A 197 -2.97 -8.04 19.51
C ASN A 197 -1.80 -7.09 19.21
N ALA A 198 -0.68 -7.24 19.91
CA ALA A 198 0.52 -6.45 19.64
C ALA A 198 1.10 -6.74 18.24
N LEU A 199 1.20 -8.01 17.85
CA LEU A 199 1.84 -8.40 16.59
C LEU A 199 0.95 -8.15 15.37
N LYS A 200 -0.35 -8.42 15.47
CA LYS A 200 -1.29 -8.38 14.32
C LYS A 200 -2.03 -7.07 14.22
N LEU A 201 -2.34 -6.44 15.35
CA LEU A 201 -3.16 -5.23 15.41
C LEU A 201 -2.34 -4.01 15.82
N GLY A 202 -1.10 -4.18 16.30
CA GLY A 202 -0.28 -3.08 16.82
C GLY A 202 -0.87 -2.45 18.08
N ARG A 203 -1.60 -3.23 18.89
CA ARG A 203 -2.36 -2.71 20.04
C ARG A 203 -1.92 -3.31 21.37
N ILE A 204 -2.09 -2.51 22.43
CA ILE A 204 -2.00 -2.93 23.83
C ILE A 204 -3.32 -2.49 24.49
N GLU A 205 -4.11 -3.45 24.95
CA GLU A 205 -5.46 -3.20 25.47
C GLU A 205 -5.46 -2.76 26.94
N ALA A 206 -6.57 -2.14 27.35
CA ALA A 206 -6.82 -1.85 28.75
C ALA A 206 -6.89 -3.14 29.56
N GLY A 207 -6.06 -3.23 30.60
CA GLY A 207 -5.92 -4.44 31.43
C GLY A 207 -4.73 -5.32 31.08
N SER A 208 -4.07 -5.11 29.93
CA SER A 208 -2.80 -5.76 29.56
C SER A 208 -1.56 -5.02 30.06
N CYS A 209 -1.74 -3.77 30.49
CA CYS A 209 -0.69 -2.93 31.03
C CYS A 209 -1.25 -1.99 32.09
N ALA A 210 -0.36 -1.23 32.74
CA ALA A 210 -0.77 -0.16 33.63
C ALA A 210 -1.64 0.88 32.89
N ILE A 211 -2.59 1.48 33.61
CA ILE A 211 -3.47 2.52 33.07
C ILE A 211 -2.64 3.67 32.48
N GLY A 212 -3.00 4.11 31.28
CA GLY A 212 -2.31 5.16 30.53
C GLY A 212 -1.10 4.69 29.72
N ARG A 213 -0.87 3.37 29.65
CA ARG A 213 0.17 2.74 28.81
C ARG A 213 -0.41 1.97 27.61
N GLU A 214 -1.72 2.03 27.43
CA GLU A 214 -2.43 1.38 26.34
C GLU A 214 -1.98 1.98 24.99
N VAL A 215 -2.01 1.14 23.96
CA VAL A 215 -1.71 1.54 22.58
C VAL A 215 -2.90 1.13 21.73
N TYR A 216 -3.62 2.11 21.22
CA TYR A 216 -4.72 1.88 20.29
C TYR A 216 -4.15 2.12 18.90
N GLY A 217 -3.88 1.02 18.18
CA GLY A 217 -3.28 1.07 16.84
C GLY A 217 -4.10 1.95 15.88
N ASP A 218 -3.37 2.65 15.00
CA ASP A 218 -3.91 3.56 13.97
C ASP A 218 -4.84 2.86 12.95
#